data_AF-A0A2U8HHJ2-F1
#
_entry.id   AF-A0A2U8HHJ2-F1
#
_cell.length_a   1.000
_cell.length_b   1.000
_cell.length_c   1.000
_cell.angle_alpha   90.00
_cell.angle_beta   90.00
_cell.angle_gamma   90.00
#
_symmetry.space_group_name_H-M   'P 1'
#
loop_
_entity.id
_entity.type
_entity.pdbx_description
1 polymer ?
#
loop_
_entity_poly.entity_id
_entity_poly.type
_entity_poly.pdbx_seq_one_letter_code
_entity_poly.pdbx_strand_id
1 'polypeptide(L)'
;MASQPARLSDLLRQHRRGHGLRQPFYGAPEIFEADLQAIFYRDWLCAFPASMPLLDVAQSYTVNGKIAVQKRPGYVPVLDAGAPLPFKSSTWNHFLTDHSITFRVTPIGPQETEVQTTSLVYKDAVEGVDYDRETVTRVWERSNDEDRRVVKDNQQGINSPAYEPGPYSATHEDGVPQFVSWYLDLIRSAYAPIAQAAE
;
A
#
# COMPACT_ATOMS: atom_id res chain seq x y z
N MET A 1 26.62 25.78 2.46
CA MET A 1 27.31 24.49 2.57
C MET A 1 26.26 23.40 2.39
N ALA A 2 26.26 22.66 1.30
CA ALA A 2 25.36 21.51 1.17
C ALA A 2 25.81 20.44 2.18
N SER A 3 24.92 20.05 3.09
CA SER A 3 25.15 18.91 3.98
C SER A 3 25.50 17.69 3.12
N GLN A 4 26.53 16.94 3.49
CA GLN A 4 26.75 15.63 2.86
C GLN A 4 25.48 14.78 3.02
N PRO A 5 25.06 14.02 1.99
CA PRO A 5 23.92 13.13 2.10
C PRO A 5 24.19 12.13 3.23
N ALA A 6 23.21 11.99 4.13
CA ALA A 6 23.31 11.04 5.22
C ALA A 6 23.43 9.62 4.66
N ARG A 7 24.43 8.85 5.09
CA ARG A 7 24.60 7.48 4.60
C ARG A 7 23.40 6.65 5.06
N LEU A 8 22.86 5.81 4.18
CA LEU A 8 21.76 4.90 4.48
C LEU A 8 21.98 4.12 5.79
N SER A 9 23.21 3.65 6.05
CA SER A 9 23.55 2.95 7.29
C SER A 9 23.40 3.80 8.56
N ASP A 10 23.67 5.10 8.50
CA ASP A 10 23.43 6.02 9.61
C ASP A 10 21.92 6.22 9.84
N LEU A 11 21.16 6.39 8.77
CA LEU A 11 19.69 6.56 8.83
C LEU A 11 19.01 5.32 9.43
N LEU A 12 19.44 4.12 9.03
CA LEU A 12 18.93 2.85 9.58
C LEU A 12 19.25 2.68 11.07
N ARG A 13 20.42 3.15 11.53
CA ARG A 13 20.84 3.12 12.95
C ARG A 13 20.08 4.13 13.80
N GLN A 14 19.77 5.29 13.24
CA GLN A 14 19.13 6.41 13.95
C GLN A 14 17.61 6.25 14.09
N HIS A 15 16.99 5.30 13.36
CA HIS A 15 15.56 5.06 13.45
C HIS A 15 15.14 4.62 14.86
N ARG A 16 14.07 5.24 15.37
CA ARG A 16 13.44 4.87 16.65
C ARG A 16 12.20 4.03 16.36
N ARG A 17 12.16 2.81 16.88
CA ARG A 17 11.00 1.91 16.71
C ARG A 17 9.71 2.61 17.15
N GLY A 18 8.64 2.44 16.37
CA GLY A 18 7.34 3.06 16.63
C GLY A 18 7.27 4.56 16.29
N HIS A 19 8.27 5.12 15.61
CA HIS A 19 8.24 6.47 15.07
C HIS A 19 8.31 6.45 13.54
N GLY A 20 7.96 7.58 12.92
CA GLY A 20 8.17 7.80 11.50
C GLY A 20 9.63 7.63 11.04
N LEU A 21 9.82 7.55 9.72
CA LEU A 21 11.15 7.56 9.12
C LEU A 21 11.71 9.00 9.07
N ARG A 22 13.02 9.14 8.89
CA ARG A 22 13.62 10.47 8.68
C ARG A 22 13.37 10.97 7.26
N GLN A 23 13.36 12.30 7.08
CA GLN A 23 13.10 12.97 5.80
C GLN A 23 13.78 12.31 4.57
N PRO A 24 15.06 11.89 4.61
CA PRO A 24 15.71 11.30 3.43
C PRO A 24 15.01 10.05 2.88
N PHE A 25 14.33 9.27 3.72
CA PHE A 25 13.57 8.08 3.28
C PHE A 25 12.38 8.43 2.37
N TYR A 26 11.98 9.70 2.30
CA TYR A 26 10.82 10.16 1.54
C TYR A 26 11.18 11.01 0.33
N GLY A 27 12.47 11.09 -0.06
CA GLY A 27 12.83 11.97 -1.18
C GLY A 27 14.28 11.95 -1.63
N ALA A 28 15.18 11.25 -0.93
CA ALA A 28 16.57 11.14 -1.36
C ALA A 28 16.70 10.15 -2.53
N PRO A 29 17.28 10.56 -3.69
CA PRO A 29 17.45 9.67 -4.84
C PRO A 29 18.22 8.38 -4.54
N GLU A 30 19.20 8.44 -3.65
CA GLU A 30 19.98 7.28 -3.23
C GLU A 30 19.18 6.26 -2.41
N ILE A 31 18.18 6.71 -1.65
CA ILE A 31 17.27 5.81 -0.93
C ILE A 31 16.27 5.21 -1.90
N PHE A 32 15.73 6.04 -2.80
CA PHE A 32 14.84 5.58 -3.86
C PHE A 32 15.48 4.47 -4.72
N GLU A 33 16.72 4.64 -5.16
CA GLU A 33 17.45 3.59 -5.89
C GLU A 33 17.63 2.34 -5.02
N ALA A 34 17.95 2.52 -3.75
CA ALA A 34 18.10 1.40 -2.83
C ALA A 34 16.80 0.59 -2.69
N ASP A 35 15.66 1.28 -2.63
CA ASP A 35 14.32 0.70 -2.58
C ASP A 35 13.98 -0.06 -3.86
N LEU A 36 14.27 0.50 -5.04
CA LEU A 36 14.08 -0.19 -6.33
C LEU A 36 14.82 -1.53 -6.37
N GLN A 37 16.10 -1.52 -6.00
CA GLN A 37 16.95 -2.71 -6.00
C GLN A 37 16.51 -3.74 -4.96
N ALA A 38 16.13 -3.31 -3.76
CA ALA A 38 15.79 -4.23 -2.68
C ALA A 38 14.37 -4.80 -2.78
N ILE A 39 13.43 -4.01 -3.31
CA ILE A 39 11.99 -4.30 -3.25
C ILE A 39 11.46 -4.62 -4.64
N PHE A 40 11.51 -3.66 -5.55
CA PHE A 40 10.73 -3.71 -6.79
C PHE A 40 11.35 -4.61 -7.87
N TYR A 41 12.68 -4.76 -7.89
CA TYR A 41 13.36 -5.62 -8.85
C TYR A 41 13.52 -7.07 -8.41
N ARG A 42 13.17 -7.42 -7.17
CA ARG A 42 13.41 -8.77 -6.60
C ARG A 42 12.15 -9.60 -6.37
N ASP A 43 10.98 -8.97 -6.20
CA ASP A 43 9.78 -9.65 -5.72
C ASP A 43 8.59 -9.55 -6.68
N TRP A 44 8.08 -10.70 -7.17
CA TRP A 44 7.05 -10.73 -8.23
C TRP A 44 5.73 -11.44 -7.83
N LEU A 45 5.58 -12.03 -6.63
CA LEU A 45 4.37 -12.80 -6.23
C LEU A 45 4.00 -12.63 -4.73
N CYS A 46 2.69 -12.65 -4.41
CA CYS A 46 2.12 -12.44 -3.06
C CYS A 46 1.00 -13.45 -2.70
N ALA A 47 0.99 -13.93 -1.44
CA ALA A 47 -0.20 -14.46 -0.76
C ALA A 47 -0.06 -14.35 0.78
N PHE A 48 -0.62 -13.29 1.38
CA PHE A 48 -0.93 -13.25 2.81
C PHE A 48 -2.35 -12.69 2.99
N PRO A 49 -3.36 -13.50 3.33
CA PRO A 49 -4.72 -12.98 3.48
C PRO A 49 -4.91 -12.30 4.84
N ALA A 50 -5.31 -11.03 4.85
CA ALA A 50 -5.96 -10.39 6.00
C ALA A 50 -7.44 -10.16 5.63
N SER A 51 -8.42 -10.73 6.33
CA SER A 51 -9.83 -10.45 6.03
C SER A 51 -10.32 -9.25 6.82
N MET A 52 -10.79 -8.20 6.12
CA MET A 52 -11.47 -7.08 6.75
C MET A 52 -13.00 -7.33 6.71
N PRO A 53 -13.69 -7.35 7.86
CA PRO A 53 -15.15 -7.42 7.86
C PRO A 53 -15.71 -6.15 7.20
N LEU A 54 -16.79 -6.31 6.45
CA LEU A 54 -17.56 -5.15 5.96
C LEU A 54 -18.31 -4.53 7.13
N LEU A 55 -18.48 -3.21 7.11
CA LEU A 55 -19.19 -2.50 8.16
C LEU A 55 -20.71 -2.73 8.05
N ASP A 56 -21.36 -2.86 9.20
CA ASP A 56 -22.82 -3.01 9.34
C ASP A 56 -23.42 -4.12 8.46
N VAL A 57 -24.30 -3.73 7.53
CA VAL A 57 -25.05 -4.62 6.62
C VAL A 57 -24.52 -4.55 5.18
N ALA A 58 -23.29 -4.03 5.00
CA ALA A 58 -22.67 -3.88 3.70
C ALA A 58 -22.25 -5.26 3.15
N GLN A 59 -22.42 -5.40 1.84
CA GLN A 59 -22.17 -6.60 1.05
C GLN A 59 -21.04 -6.38 0.03
N SER A 60 -20.76 -5.13 -0.33
CA SER A 60 -19.77 -4.76 -1.34
C SER A 60 -19.35 -3.29 -1.17
N TYR A 61 -18.31 -2.87 -1.91
CA TYR A 61 -17.81 -1.50 -1.91
C TYR A 61 -18.56 -0.61 -2.90
N THR A 62 -19.84 -0.40 -2.61
CA THR A 62 -20.71 0.51 -3.35
C THR A 62 -21.26 1.58 -2.42
N VAL A 63 -21.74 2.69 -3.00
CA VAL A 63 -22.28 3.82 -2.24
C VAL A 63 -23.46 3.42 -1.33
N ASN A 64 -24.25 2.42 -1.75
CA ASN A 64 -25.40 1.92 -0.98
C ASN A 64 -25.08 0.63 -0.18
N GLY A 65 -23.83 0.15 -0.22
CA GLY A 65 -23.38 -1.07 0.45
C GLY A 65 -23.96 -2.37 -0.09
N LYS A 66 -24.65 -2.39 -1.25
CA LYS A 66 -25.15 -3.62 -1.90
C LYS A 66 -24.20 -4.08 -3.00
N ILE A 67 -24.33 -5.34 -3.42
CA ILE A 67 -23.50 -5.89 -4.51
C ILE A 67 -23.59 -5.03 -5.78
N ALA A 68 -22.46 -4.85 -6.45
CA ALA A 68 -22.36 -4.11 -7.71
C ALA A 68 -22.63 -5.01 -8.92
N VAL A 69 -22.23 -6.29 -8.84
CA VAL A 69 -22.31 -7.25 -9.94
C VAL A 69 -23.26 -8.41 -9.60
N GLN A 70 -24.36 -8.53 -10.34
CA GLN A 70 -25.37 -9.58 -10.09
C GLN A 70 -24.89 -10.97 -10.53
N LYS A 71 -24.11 -11.03 -11.60
CA LYS A 71 -23.52 -12.27 -12.13
C LYS A 71 -22.13 -12.51 -11.56
N ARG A 72 -22.05 -13.35 -10.53
CA ARG A 72 -20.88 -13.48 -9.64
C ARG A 72 -19.91 -14.61 -10.07
N PRO A 73 -18.59 -14.45 -9.81
CA PRO A 73 -17.62 -15.51 -10.03
C PRO A 73 -17.77 -16.61 -8.96
N GLY A 74 -18.44 -17.70 -9.32
CA GLY A 74 -18.59 -18.87 -8.45
C GLY A 74 -19.68 -18.73 -7.38
N TYR A 75 -19.73 -19.69 -6.45
CA TYR A 75 -20.77 -19.75 -5.42
C TYR A 75 -20.19 -19.44 -4.03
N VAL A 76 -20.28 -18.18 -3.63
CA VAL A 76 -20.18 -17.79 -2.22
C VAL A 76 -21.60 -17.67 -1.68
N PRO A 77 -22.00 -18.52 -0.70
CA PRO A 77 -23.39 -18.62 -0.24
C PRO A 77 -23.84 -17.40 0.58
N VAL A 78 -22.90 -16.56 1.01
CA VAL A 78 -23.13 -15.34 1.78
C VAL A 78 -22.63 -14.13 0.97
N LEU A 79 -23.20 -12.95 1.21
CA LEU A 79 -22.85 -11.72 0.48
C LEU A 79 -21.88 -10.83 1.24
N ASP A 80 -21.77 -11.01 2.55
CA ASP A 80 -21.04 -10.19 3.52
C ASP A 80 -19.80 -10.91 4.07
N ALA A 81 -19.16 -11.77 3.26
CA ALA A 81 -18.00 -12.58 3.66
C ALA A 81 -16.74 -11.79 4.09
N GLY A 82 -16.80 -10.46 4.06
CA GLY A 82 -15.64 -9.57 4.22
C GLY A 82 -14.85 -9.42 2.93
N ALA A 83 -13.77 -8.65 3.02
CA ALA A 83 -12.82 -8.42 1.93
C ALA A 83 -11.41 -8.86 2.37
N PRO A 84 -10.91 -10.01 1.89
CA PRO A 84 -9.51 -10.36 2.00
C PRO A 84 -8.63 -9.31 1.33
N LEU A 85 -7.61 -8.88 2.06
CA LEU A 85 -6.65 -7.84 1.74
C LEU A 85 -5.23 -8.43 1.75
N PRO A 86 -4.82 -9.13 0.68
CA PRO A 86 -3.44 -9.48 0.53
C PRO A 86 -2.61 -8.24 0.18
N PHE A 87 -1.57 -8.04 0.97
CA PHE A 87 -0.66 -6.90 0.89
C PHE A 87 0.79 -7.39 0.69
N LYS A 88 1.50 -6.76 -0.24
CA LYS A 88 2.97 -6.74 -0.30
C LYS A 88 3.40 -5.37 -0.82
N SER A 89 4.72 -5.16 -0.89
CA SER A 89 5.36 -3.91 -1.30
C SER A 89 4.80 -3.23 -2.56
N SER A 90 4.30 -3.99 -3.54
CA SER A 90 3.82 -3.45 -4.81
C SER A 90 2.32 -3.64 -5.06
N THR A 91 1.57 -4.23 -4.12
CA THR A 91 0.13 -4.48 -4.32
C THR A 91 -0.64 -4.62 -3.01
N TRP A 92 -1.86 -4.07 -3.02
CA TRP A 92 -2.93 -4.47 -2.11
C TRP A 92 -4.18 -4.80 -2.92
N ASN A 93 -5.09 -5.61 -2.40
CA ASN A 93 -6.23 -6.11 -3.17
C ASN A 93 -7.45 -6.25 -2.27
N HIS A 94 -8.64 -6.25 -2.86
CA HIS A 94 -9.88 -6.57 -2.16
C HIS A 94 -10.67 -7.57 -2.98
N PHE A 95 -11.00 -8.72 -2.39
CA PHE A 95 -11.80 -9.76 -3.03
C PHE A 95 -13.18 -9.81 -2.39
N LEU A 96 -14.18 -9.26 -3.06
CA LEU A 96 -15.57 -9.28 -2.60
C LEU A 96 -16.30 -10.48 -3.22
N THR A 97 -17.53 -10.69 -2.78
CA THR A 97 -18.35 -11.82 -3.26
C THR A 97 -18.85 -11.63 -4.69
N ASP A 98 -18.89 -10.38 -5.18
CA ASP A 98 -19.44 -10.01 -6.49
C ASP A 98 -18.38 -9.58 -7.52
N HIS A 99 -17.33 -8.89 -7.08
CA HIS A 99 -16.21 -8.48 -7.92
C HIS A 99 -14.91 -8.41 -7.13
N SER A 100 -13.78 -8.19 -7.79
CA SER A 100 -12.49 -8.02 -7.14
C SER A 100 -11.83 -6.73 -7.57
N ILE A 101 -11.00 -6.15 -6.72
CA ILE A 101 -10.29 -4.92 -7.00
C ILE A 101 -8.82 -5.14 -6.68
N THR A 102 -7.95 -4.87 -7.65
CA THR A 102 -6.51 -4.99 -7.48
C THR A 102 -5.86 -3.63 -7.57
N PHE A 103 -4.84 -3.40 -6.74
CA PHE A 103 -4.04 -2.18 -6.73
C PHE A 103 -2.60 -2.55 -7.02
N ARG A 104 -1.97 -1.82 -7.93
CA ARG A 104 -0.53 -1.90 -8.18
C ARG A 104 0.11 -0.57 -7.83
N VAL A 105 1.14 -0.62 -7.00
CA VAL A 105 1.98 0.52 -6.62
C VAL A 105 3.25 0.45 -7.44
N THR A 106 3.52 1.49 -8.23
CA THR A 106 4.71 1.58 -9.08
C THR A 106 5.46 2.87 -8.79
N PRO A 107 6.68 2.80 -8.21
CA PRO A 107 7.49 3.98 -7.97
C PRO A 107 7.93 4.61 -9.29
N ILE A 108 7.71 5.92 -9.44
CA ILE A 108 8.12 6.70 -10.61
C ILE A 108 9.34 7.56 -10.29
N GLY A 109 9.39 8.09 -9.06
CA GLY A 109 10.52 8.85 -8.54
C GLY A 109 10.50 8.95 -7.01
N PRO A 110 11.47 9.63 -6.39
CA PRO A 110 11.59 9.71 -4.94
C PRO A 110 10.38 10.31 -4.22
N GLN A 111 9.55 11.07 -4.93
CA GLN A 111 8.34 11.71 -4.42
C GLN A 111 7.14 11.51 -5.36
N GLU A 112 7.19 10.48 -6.22
CA GLU A 112 6.14 10.20 -7.19
C GLU A 112 5.89 8.70 -7.34
N THR A 113 4.63 8.32 -7.23
CA THR A 113 4.18 6.93 -7.28
C THR A 113 2.92 6.84 -8.12
N GLU A 114 2.90 5.92 -9.09
CA GLU A 114 1.68 5.52 -9.79
C GLU A 114 0.94 4.48 -8.95
N VAL A 115 -0.37 4.68 -8.76
CA VAL A 115 -1.27 3.67 -8.22
C VAL A 115 -2.29 3.33 -9.30
N GLN A 116 -2.23 2.09 -9.80
CA GLN A 116 -3.19 1.58 -10.78
C GLN A 116 -4.22 0.71 -10.08
N THR A 117 -5.50 1.09 -10.15
CA THR A 117 -6.63 0.30 -9.67
C THR A 117 -7.31 -0.43 -10.82
N THR A 118 -7.58 -1.73 -10.66
CA THR A 118 -8.27 -2.54 -11.66
C THR A 118 -9.45 -3.25 -11.02
N SER A 119 -10.67 -2.94 -11.47
CA SER A 119 -11.88 -3.66 -11.08
C SER A 119 -12.09 -4.86 -12.01
N LEU A 120 -12.21 -6.05 -11.42
CA LEU A 120 -12.36 -7.33 -12.09
C LEU A 120 -13.77 -7.87 -11.84
N VAL A 121 -14.57 -7.98 -12.89
CA VAL A 121 -15.90 -8.59 -12.87
C VAL A 121 -15.87 -9.99 -13.50
N TYR A 122 -16.94 -10.76 -13.35
CA TYR A 122 -17.02 -12.06 -14.00
C TYR A 122 -16.95 -11.92 -15.53
N LYS A 123 -16.20 -12.81 -16.19
CA LYS A 123 -15.92 -12.74 -17.63
C LYS A 123 -17.17 -12.68 -18.53
N ASP A 124 -18.29 -13.25 -18.05
CA ASP A 124 -19.54 -13.30 -18.81
C ASP A 124 -20.57 -12.28 -18.28
N ALA A 125 -20.18 -11.38 -17.36
CA ALA A 125 -21.03 -10.28 -16.91
C ALA A 125 -21.04 -9.16 -17.96
N VAL A 126 -22.23 -8.66 -18.29
CA VAL A 126 -22.43 -7.64 -19.33
C VAL A 126 -22.78 -6.30 -18.69
N GLU A 127 -22.03 -5.26 -19.02
CA GLU A 127 -22.31 -3.88 -18.58
C GLU A 127 -23.70 -3.43 -19.06
N GLY A 128 -24.46 -2.76 -18.19
CA GLY A 128 -25.85 -2.35 -18.43
C GLY A 128 -26.89 -3.46 -18.22
N VAL A 129 -26.46 -4.70 -17.95
CA VAL A 129 -27.35 -5.83 -17.62
C VAL A 129 -27.02 -6.38 -16.24
N ASP A 130 -25.78 -6.87 -16.06
CA ASP A 130 -25.34 -7.53 -14.83
C ASP A 130 -24.71 -6.55 -13.83
N TYR A 131 -24.22 -5.41 -14.32
CA TYR A 131 -23.63 -4.35 -13.52
C TYR A 131 -23.68 -3.00 -14.26
N ASP A 132 -23.55 -1.93 -13.49
CA ASP A 132 -23.29 -0.58 -13.99
C ASP A 132 -21.86 -0.18 -13.61
N ARG A 133 -21.11 0.40 -14.55
CA ARG A 133 -19.69 0.73 -14.34
C ARG A 133 -19.50 1.77 -13.24
N GLU A 134 -20.33 2.81 -13.20
CA GLU A 134 -20.22 3.84 -12.15
C GLU A 134 -20.38 3.21 -10.76
N THR A 135 -21.33 2.29 -10.62
CA THR A 135 -21.57 1.57 -9.36
C THR A 135 -20.35 0.75 -8.91
N VAL A 136 -19.63 0.13 -9.85
CA VAL A 136 -18.42 -0.68 -9.57
C VAL A 136 -17.21 0.19 -9.21
N THR A 137 -17.04 1.36 -9.83
CA THR A 137 -15.78 2.13 -9.70
C THR A 137 -15.85 3.33 -8.77
N ARG A 138 -17.02 3.95 -8.61
CA ARG A 138 -17.17 5.28 -7.99
C ARG A 138 -16.62 5.39 -6.58
N VAL A 139 -16.82 4.38 -5.72
CA VAL A 139 -16.29 4.41 -4.34
C VAL A 139 -14.78 4.52 -4.36
N TRP A 140 -14.11 3.66 -5.13
CA TRP A 140 -12.65 3.64 -5.20
C TRP A 140 -12.06 4.81 -5.97
N GLU A 141 -12.74 5.33 -6.99
CA GLU A 141 -12.31 6.57 -7.65
C GLU A 141 -12.29 7.74 -6.67
N ARG A 142 -13.33 7.86 -5.82
CA ARG A 142 -13.41 8.89 -4.78
C ARG A 142 -12.38 8.68 -3.69
N SER A 143 -12.30 7.49 -3.12
CA SER A 143 -11.39 7.16 -2.02
C SER A 143 -9.92 7.29 -2.43
N ASN A 144 -9.54 6.82 -3.62
CA ASN A 144 -8.18 6.99 -4.12
C ASN A 144 -7.80 8.46 -4.29
N ASP A 145 -8.74 9.32 -4.71
CA ASP A 145 -8.49 10.76 -4.85
C ASP A 145 -8.38 11.45 -3.49
N GLU A 146 -9.12 10.98 -2.48
CA GLU A 146 -8.98 11.39 -1.07
C GLU A 146 -7.60 11.00 -0.52
N ASP A 147 -7.20 9.74 -0.67
CA ASP A 147 -5.88 9.24 -0.26
C ASP A 147 -4.75 10.00 -0.96
N ARG A 148 -4.87 10.25 -2.27
CA ARG A 148 -3.90 11.02 -3.05
C ARG A 148 -3.66 12.40 -2.46
N ARG A 149 -4.70 13.09 -2.00
CA ARG A 149 -4.56 14.43 -1.38
C ARG A 149 -3.80 14.34 -0.06
N VAL A 150 -4.20 13.42 0.82
CA VAL A 150 -3.56 13.23 2.13
C VAL A 150 -2.08 12.88 1.96
N VAL A 151 -1.75 11.97 1.05
CA VAL A 151 -0.36 11.58 0.77
C VAL A 151 0.46 12.77 0.25
N LYS A 152 -0.11 13.58 -0.67
CA LYS A 152 0.57 14.77 -1.20
C LYS A 152 0.82 15.83 -0.14
N ASP A 153 -0.17 16.11 0.71
CA ASP A 153 -0.05 17.09 1.78
C ASP A 153 0.95 16.61 2.84
N ASN A 154 0.96 15.31 3.15
CA ASN A 154 1.94 14.70 4.04
C ASN A 154 3.37 14.85 3.47
N GLN A 155 3.58 14.56 2.17
CA GLN A 155 4.88 14.74 1.53
C GLN A 155 5.34 16.20 1.56
N GLN A 156 4.44 17.16 1.33
CA GLN A 156 4.77 18.58 1.45
C GLN A 156 5.23 18.95 2.86
N GLY A 157 4.55 18.42 3.89
CA GLY A 157 4.96 18.58 5.28
C GLY A 157 6.33 17.98 5.57
N ILE A 158 6.59 16.77 5.08
CA ILE A 158 7.87 16.07 5.22
C ILE A 158 9.01 16.84 4.57
N ASN A 159 8.76 17.53 3.45
CA ASN A 159 9.76 18.34 2.75
C ASN A 159 10.24 19.57 3.56
N SER A 160 9.54 19.94 4.63
CA SER A 160 9.97 21.02 5.52
C SER A 160 11.27 20.66 6.25
N PRO A 161 12.27 21.57 6.33
CA PRO A 161 13.46 21.37 7.16
C PRO A 161 13.15 21.18 8.66
N ALA A 162 11.96 21.58 9.11
CA ALA A 162 11.49 21.42 10.48
C ALA A 162 10.80 20.07 10.74
N TYR A 163 10.68 19.20 9.73
CA TYR A 163 10.10 17.89 9.90
C TYR A 163 10.93 17.05 10.88
N GLU A 164 10.27 16.52 11.91
CA GLU A 164 10.82 15.51 12.80
C GLU A 164 9.88 14.29 12.85
N PRO A 165 10.41 13.05 12.87
CA PRO A 165 9.56 11.88 12.90
C PRO A 165 8.83 11.73 14.23
N GLY A 166 7.50 11.79 14.20
CA GLY A 166 6.63 11.61 15.37
C GLY A 166 6.37 10.14 15.72
N PRO A 167 5.85 9.86 16.94
CA PRO A 167 5.42 8.53 17.34
C PRO A 167 4.12 8.12 16.63
N TYR A 168 3.99 6.85 16.29
CA TYR A 168 2.73 6.27 15.80
C TYR A 168 1.74 6.04 16.95
N SER A 169 0.45 6.13 16.64
CA SER A 169 -0.66 5.79 17.52
C SER A 169 -0.68 4.29 17.80
N ALA A 170 -0.60 3.92 19.08
CA ALA A 170 -0.69 2.53 19.51
C ALA A 170 -2.07 1.87 19.26
N THR A 171 -3.12 2.66 19.00
CA THR A 171 -4.50 2.17 18.84
C THR A 171 -5.01 2.21 17.41
N HIS A 172 -4.54 3.14 16.58
CA HIS A 172 -5.09 3.37 15.25
C HIS A 172 -4.14 3.05 14.11
N GLU A 173 -2.84 2.91 14.39
CA GLU A 173 -1.82 2.83 13.33
C GLU A 173 -1.03 1.52 13.36
N ASP A 174 -1.48 0.46 14.04
CA ASP A 174 -0.70 -0.78 14.25
C ASP A 174 -0.09 -1.39 12.96
N GLY A 175 -0.77 -1.26 11.81
CA GLY A 175 -0.22 -1.70 10.52
C GLY A 175 0.98 -0.89 10.01
N VAL A 176 1.08 0.39 10.37
CA VAL A 176 2.14 1.31 9.90
C VAL A 176 3.52 0.96 10.47
N PRO A 177 3.74 0.81 11.80
CA PRO A 177 5.03 0.41 12.33
C PRO A 177 5.40 -1.03 11.92
N GLN A 178 4.43 -1.90 11.65
CA GLN A 178 4.70 -3.23 11.10
C GLN A 178 5.29 -3.13 9.69
N PHE A 179 4.68 -2.34 8.81
CA PHE A 179 5.22 -2.05 7.48
C PHE A 179 6.61 -1.41 7.54
N VAL A 180 6.79 -0.39 8.38
CA VAL A 180 8.08 0.30 8.54
C VAL A 180 9.16 -0.65 9.09
N SER A 181 8.83 -1.51 10.05
CA SER A 181 9.79 -2.50 10.55
C SER A 181 10.19 -3.48 9.46
N TRP A 182 9.22 -4.04 8.73
CA TRP A 182 9.47 -4.92 7.59
C TRP A 182 10.37 -4.25 6.54
N TYR A 183 10.07 -3.01 6.17
CA TYR A 183 10.86 -2.22 5.23
C TYR A 183 12.31 -2.07 5.70
N LEU A 184 12.52 -1.62 6.94
CA LEU A 184 13.86 -1.39 7.47
C LEU A 184 14.66 -2.69 7.60
N ASP A 185 14.02 -3.80 7.98
CA ASP A 185 14.68 -5.10 8.09
C ASP A 185 15.07 -5.65 6.71
N LEU A 186 14.23 -5.45 5.70
CA LEU A 186 14.54 -5.80 4.32
C LEU A 186 15.74 -4.98 3.80
N ILE A 187 15.73 -3.66 3.98
CA ILE A 187 16.82 -2.78 3.55
C ILE A 187 18.12 -3.13 4.30
N ARG A 188 18.06 -3.40 5.61
CA ARG A 188 19.21 -3.87 6.38
C ARG A 188 19.76 -5.18 5.82
N SER A 189 18.89 -6.13 5.48
CA SER A 189 19.32 -7.41 4.90
C SER A 189 19.97 -7.23 3.53
N ALA A 190 19.40 -6.38 2.67
CA ALA A 190 19.90 -6.12 1.33
C ALA A 190 21.27 -5.39 1.31
N TYR A 191 21.52 -4.55 2.32
CA TYR A 191 22.72 -3.70 2.39
C TYR A 191 23.61 -3.98 3.61
N ALA A 192 23.41 -5.11 4.29
CA ALA A 192 24.33 -5.56 5.33
C ALA A 192 25.71 -5.82 4.67
N PRO A 193 26.82 -5.37 5.27
CA PRO A 193 28.13 -5.82 4.82
C PRO A 193 28.14 -7.35 4.89
N ILE A 194 28.54 -8.00 3.80
CA ILE A 194 28.87 -9.43 3.80
C ILE A 194 29.90 -9.57 4.91
N ALA A 195 29.57 -10.26 6.00
CA ALA A 195 30.56 -10.67 6.96
C ALA A 195 31.58 -11.46 6.14
N GLN A 196 32.78 -10.90 5.93
CA GLN A 196 33.90 -11.68 5.44
C GLN A 196 33.97 -12.88 6.38
N ALA A 197 33.64 -14.06 5.86
CA ALA A 197 33.99 -15.30 6.51
C ALA A 197 35.51 -15.24 6.62
N ALA A 198 35.99 -14.90 7.81
CA ALA A 198 37.39 -15.08 8.15
C ALA A 198 37.62 -16.59 8.11
N GLU A 199 38.38 -17.03 7.10
CA GLU A 199 39.14 -18.27 7.17
C GLU A 199 40.22 -18.16 8.25
#